data_AF-K0VYC0-F1
#
_entry.id   AF-K0VYC0-F1
#
_cell.length_a   1.000
_cell.length_b   1.000
_cell.length_c   1.000
_cell.angle_alpha   90.00
_cell.angle_beta   90.00
_cell.angle_gamma   90.00
#
_symmetry.space_group_name_H-M   'P 1'
#
loop_
_entity.id
_entity.type
_entity.pdbx_description
1 polymer ?
#
loop_
_entity_poly.entity_id
_entity_poly.type
_entity_poly.pdbx_seq_one_letter_code
_entity_poly.pdbx_strand_id
1 'polypeptide(L)'
;DRTDEIGSVAKALEGFRFKLADSMRLESEAADQRQAAEAERGRSELERQESVSLQRRIVSIVGTGLSELSQGNLGYRITDDFPGEYGKLKQDFNAALVSLEETINTMTFSVANIGSGTGEISNSASDLAKRTEQQAASLEETAAALNELTAQVDSSAENARTAADNVNLACQDAERS
;
A
#
# COMPACT_ATOMS: atom_id res chain seq x y z
N ASP A 1 -68.74 67.28 -50.00
CA ASP A 1 -67.31 66.99 -50.25
C ASP A 1 -66.36 67.30 -49.10
N ARG A 2 -66.41 68.46 -48.42
CA ARG A 2 -65.51 68.75 -47.27
C ARG A 2 -65.71 67.89 -46.01
N THR A 3 -66.87 67.22 -45.88
CA THR A 3 -67.18 66.35 -44.75
C THR A 3 -66.57 64.95 -44.89
N ASP A 4 -66.15 64.56 -46.10
CA ASP A 4 -65.64 63.22 -46.41
C ASP A 4 -64.12 63.11 -46.18
N GLU A 5 -63.39 64.20 -46.44
CA GLU A 5 -61.94 64.28 -46.22
C GLU A 5 -61.58 64.32 -44.73
N ILE A 6 -62.35 65.02 -43.90
CA ILE A 6 -62.13 65.08 -42.44
C ILE A 6 -62.48 63.72 -41.79
N GLY A 7 -63.51 63.03 -42.29
CA GLY A 7 -63.89 61.70 -41.80
C GLY A 7 -62.88 60.61 -42.16
N SER A 8 -62.28 60.66 -43.36
CA SER A 8 -61.24 59.70 -43.76
C SER A 8 -59.95 59.88 -42.96
N VAL A 9 -59.54 61.13 -42.70
CA VAL A 9 -58.39 61.46 -41.86
C VAL A 9 -58.63 61.04 -40.40
N ALA A 10 -59.84 61.26 -39.86
CA ALA A 10 -60.20 60.80 -38.52
C ALA A 10 -60.12 59.26 -38.39
N LYS A 11 -60.63 58.52 -39.39
CA LYS A 11 -60.55 57.05 -39.43
C LYS A 11 -59.13 56.53 -39.59
N ALA A 12 -58.30 57.22 -40.37
CA ALA A 12 -56.87 56.90 -40.53
C ALA A 12 -56.07 57.15 -39.24
N LEU A 13 -56.35 58.26 -38.54
CA LEU A 13 -55.78 58.57 -37.23
C LEU A 13 -56.21 57.55 -36.16
N GLU A 14 -57.46 57.12 -36.17
CA GLU A 14 -57.96 56.09 -35.24
C GLU A 14 -57.29 54.73 -35.47
N GLY A 15 -57.14 54.30 -36.73
CA GLY A 15 -56.38 53.11 -37.09
C GLY A 15 -54.88 53.22 -36.73
N PHE A 16 -54.29 54.40 -36.85
CA PHE A 16 -52.91 54.65 -36.43
C PHE A 16 -52.76 54.58 -34.91
N ARG A 17 -53.69 55.18 -34.15
CA ARG A 17 -53.70 55.08 -32.68
C ARG A 17 -53.85 53.63 -32.21
N PHE A 18 -54.72 52.85 -32.84
CA PHE A 18 -54.88 51.44 -32.52
C PHE A 18 -53.59 50.64 -32.78
N LYS A 19 -52.96 50.85 -33.96
CA LYS A 19 -51.68 50.22 -34.29
C LYS A 19 -50.55 50.61 -33.34
N LEU A 20 -50.48 51.89 -32.93
CA LEU A 20 -49.50 52.35 -31.95
C LEU A 20 -49.72 51.69 -30.59
N ALA A 21 -50.97 51.60 -30.13
CA ALA A 21 -51.29 50.95 -28.87
C ALA A 21 -50.92 49.45 -28.87
N ASP A 22 -51.19 48.75 -29.97
CA ASP A 22 -50.81 47.35 -30.12
C ASP A 22 -49.29 47.17 -30.25
N SER A 23 -48.61 48.05 -30.99
CA SER A 23 -47.14 48.06 -31.09
C SER A 23 -46.48 48.29 -29.73
N MET A 24 -46.96 49.26 -28.94
CA MET A 24 -46.45 49.52 -27.59
C MET A 24 -46.69 48.33 -26.64
N ARG A 25 -47.85 47.67 -26.75
CA ARG A 25 -48.15 46.46 -25.96
C ARG A 25 -47.19 45.32 -26.32
N LEU A 26 -46.99 45.05 -27.60
CA LEU A 26 -46.08 44.01 -28.09
C LEU A 26 -44.62 44.29 -27.69
N GLU A 27 -44.19 45.55 -27.75
CA GLU A 27 -42.86 45.97 -27.30
C GLU A 27 -42.67 45.76 -25.79
N SER A 28 -43.68 46.08 -24.98
CA SER A 28 -43.68 45.84 -23.54
C SER A 28 -43.61 44.34 -23.23
N GLU A 29 -44.48 43.53 -23.84
CA GLU A 29 -44.49 42.07 -23.67
C GLU A 29 -43.15 41.45 -24.08
N ALA A 30 -42.57 41.91 -25.20
CA ALA A 30 -41.26 41.45 -25.65
C ALA A 30 -40.12 41.92 -24.71
N ALA A 31 -40.23 43.11 -24.11
CA ALA A 31 -39.27 43.59 -23.12
C ALA A 31 -39.32 42.75 -21.84
N ASP A 32 -40.51 42.45 -21.35
CA ASP A 32 -40.72 41.63 -20.15
C ASP A 32 -40.19 40.20 -20.37
N GLN A 33 -40.45 39.60 -21.54
CA GLN A 33 -39.91 38.28 -21.90
C GLN A 33 -38.38 38.28 -21.98
N ARG A 34 -37.77 39.31 -22.57
CA ARG A 34 -36.31 39.44 -22.62
C ARG A 34 -35.73 39.54 -21.22
N GLN A 35 -36.31 40.37 -20.35
CA GLN A 35 -35.85 40.55 -18.98
C GLN A 35 -35.97 39.25 -18.18
N ALA A 36 -37.07 38.51 -18.31
CA ALA A 36 -37.25 37.22 -17.65
C ALA A 36 -36.20 36.19 -18.13
N ALA A 37 -35.98 36.09 -19.44
CA ALA A 37 -34.98 35.19 -20.01
C ALA A 37 -33.54 35.55 -19.61
N GLU A 38 -33.20 36.84 -19.55
CA GLU A 38 -31.89 37.31 -19.08
C GLU A 38 -31.68 37.00 -17.59
N ALA A 39 -32.70 37.19 -16.75
CA ALA A 39 -32.64 36.86 -15.33
C ALA A 39 -32.46 35.35 -15.10
N GLU A 40 -33.18 34.50 -15.85
CA GLU A 40 -33.04 33.05 -15.79
C GLU A 40 -31.66 32.59 -16.25
N ARG A 41 -31.15 33.13 -17.37
CA ARG A 41 -29.80 32.86 -17.85
C ARG A 41 -28.74 33.26 -16.82
N GLY A 42 -28.91 34.43 -16.19
CA GLY A 42 -28.01 34.89 -15.14
C GLY A 42 -27.96 33.96 -13.93
N ARG A 43 -29.12 33.46 -13.49
CA ARG A 43 -29.22 32.48 -12.39
C ARG A 43 -28.55 31.15 -12.75
N SER A 44 -28.85 30.60 -13.92
CA SER A 44 -28.27 29.33 -14.36
C SER A 44 -26.75 29.42 -14.52
N GLU A 45 -26.22 30.55 -15.02
CA GLU A 45 -24.78 30.74 -15.14
C GLU A 45 -24.10 30.87 -13.76
N LEU A 46 -24.71 31.55 -12.80
CA LEU A 46 -24.22 31.62 -11.42
C LEU A 46 -24.16 30.22 -10.78
N GLU A 47 -25.24 29.45 -10.84
CA GLU A 47 -25.29 28.08 -10.32
C GLU A 47 -24.24 27.17 -10.97
N ARG A 48 -24.06 27.30 -12.30
CA ARG A 48 -23.04 26.55 -13.05
C ARG A 48 -21.63 26.94 -12.60
N GLN A 49 -21.35 28.22 -12.39
CA GLN A 49 -20.05 28.70 -11.93
C GLN A 49 -19.75 28.22 -10.51
N GLU A 50 -20.72 28.28 -9.61
CA GLU A 50 -20.59 27.75 -8.25
C GLU A 50 -20.27 26.25 -8.26
N SER A 51 -21.02 25.46 -9.04
CA SER A 51 -20.81 24.02 -9.19
C SER A 51 -19.42 23.69 -9.74
N VAL A 52 -18.95 24.38 -10.79
CA VAL A 52 -17.61 24.19 -11.35
C VAL A 52 -16.53 24.56 -10.33
N SER A 53 -16.72 25.63 -9.56
CA SER A 53 -15.76 26.06 -8.54
C SER A 53 -15.63 25.04 -7.41
N LEU A 54 -16.77 24.49 -6.96
CA LEU A 54 -16.84 23.44 -5.96
C LEU A 54 -16.13 22.17 -6.45
N GLN A 55 -16.45 21.72 -7.67
CA GLN A 55 -15.84 20.53 -8.25
C GLN A 55 -14.31 20.68 -8.37
N ARG A 56 -13.82 21.83 -8.83
CA ARG A 56 -12.38 22.12 -8.89
C ARG A 56 -11.72 22.06 -7.52
N ARG A 57 -12.35 22.62 -6.49
CA ARG A 57 -11.84 22.56 -5.12
C ARG A 57 -11.75 21.12 -4.62
N ILE A 58 -12.79 20.32 -4.83
CA ILE A 58 -12.82 18.91 -4.42
C ILE A 58 -11.72 18.10 -5.12
N VAL A 59 -11.57 18.25 -6.43
CA VAL A 59 -10.51 17.58 -7.20
C VAL A 59 -9.13 18.01 -6.71
N SER A 60 -8.93 19.30 -6.40
CA SER A 60 -7.67 19.78 -5.85
C SER A 60 -7.35 19.14 -4.49
N ILE A 61 -8.32 19.06 -3.57
CA ILE A 61 -8.13 18.48 -2.24
C ILE A 61 -7.78 16.99 -2.33
N VAL A 62 -8.50 16.24 -3.17
CA VAL A 62 -8.20 14.82 -3.40
C VAL A 62 -6.82 14.67 -4.06
N GLY A 63 -6.50 15.52 -5.03
CA GLY A 63 -5.19 15.55 -5.68
C GLY A 63 -4.04 15.79 -4.69
N THR A 64 -4.20 16.73 -3.76
CA THR A 64 -3.23 16.93 -2.65
C THR A 64 -3.11 15.67 -1.80
N GLY A 65 -4.22 15.04 -1.43
CA GLY A 65 -4.17 13.79 -0.66
C GLY A 65 -3.46 12.64 -1.38
N LEU A 66 -3.64 12.52 -2.70
CA LEU A 66 -2.91 11.54 -3.51
C LEU A 66 -1.41 11.88 -3.64
N SER A 67 -1.06 13.17 -3.65
CA SER A 67 0.33 13.63 -3.63
C SER A 67 1.00 13.36 -2.27
N GLU A 68 0.27 13.46 -1.17
CA GLU A 68 0.76 13.06 0.16
C GLU A 68 0.98 11.55 0.22
N LEU A 69 0.02 10.77 -0.29
CA LEU A 69 0.15 9.31 -0.40
C LEU A 69 1.37 8.89 -1.25
N SER A 70 1.63 9.55 -2.38
CA SER A 70 2.78 9.22 -3.23
C SER A 70 4.13 9.52 -2.57
N GLN A 71 4.15 10.44 -1.60
CA GLN A 71 5.30 10.71 -0.74
C GLN A 71 5.41 9.77 0.46
N GLY A 72 4.46 8.82 0.60
CA GLY A 72 4.42 7.85 1.70
C GLY A 72 3.69 8.33 2.95
N ASN A 73 3.03 9.49 2.90
CA ASN A 73 2.24 9.98 4.03
C ASN A 73 0.86 9.31 4.07
N LEU A 74 0.80 8.13 4.72
CA LEU A 74 -0.45 7.40 4.95
C LEU A 74 -1.33 8.03 6.02
N GLY A 75 -0.82 8.97 6.82
CA GLY A 75 -1.55 9.64 7.89
C GLY A 75 -2.44 10.79 7.41
N TYR A 76 -2.33 11.20 6.14
CA TYR A 76 -3.14 12.28 5.59
C TYR A 76 -4.64 11.94 5.63
N ARG A 77 -5.48 12.89 6.02
CA ARG A 77 -6.93 12.75 5.99
C ARG A 77 -7.56 14.00 5.41
N ILE A 78 -8.53 13.83 4.51
CA ILE A 78 -9.35 14.95 4.07
C ILE A 78 -10.26 15.35 5.23
N THR A 79 -10.14 16.59 5.69
CA THR A 79 -10.94 17.14 6.80
C THR A 79 -12.02 18.10 6.30
N ASP A 80 -11.80 18.78 5.16
CA ASP A 80 -12.76 19.64 4.49
C ASP A 80 -14.14 18.99 4.35
N ASP A 81 -15.20 19.80 4.46
CA ASP A 81 -16.56 19.33 4.26
C ASP A 81 -16.90 19.22 2.77
N PHE A 82 -17.42 18.05 2.38
CA PHE A 82 -17.73 17.73 0.99
C PHE A 82 -19.25 17.59 0.88
N PRO A 83 -19.94 18.52 0.21
CA PRO A 83 -21.40 18.54 0.19
C PRO A 83 -21.97 17.42 -0.68
N GLY A 84 -23.17 16.95 -0.31
CA GLY A 84 -23.95 16.00 -1.10
C GLY A 84 -23.19 14.71 -1.39
N GLU A 85 -23.19 14.29 -2.65
CA GLU A 85 -22.59 13.03 -3.10
C GLU A 85 -21.06 12.96 -2.91
N TYR A 86 -20.40 14.11 -2.82
CA TYR A 86 -18.95 14.17 -2.59
C TYR A 86 -18.56 13.75 -1.16
N GLY A 87 -19.49 13.78 -0.20
CA GLY A 87 -19.22 13.29 1.15
C GLY A 87 -18.76 11.83 1.17
N LYS A 88 -19.33 11.00 0.29
CA LYS A 88 -18.91 9.60 0.11
C LYS A 88 -17.48 9.50 -0.43
N LEU A 89 -17.11 10.34 -1.39
CA LEU A 89 -15.74 10.36 -1.93
C LEU A 89 -14.69 10.63 -0.83
N LYS A 90 -14.96 11.57 0.08
CA LYS A 90 -14.11 11.84 1.25
C LYS A 90 -14.01 10.61 2.16
N GLN A 91 -15.15 9.98 2.45
CA GLN A 91 -15.21 8.79 3.31
C GLN A 91 -14.42 7.63 2.71
N ASP A 92 -14.65 7.32 1.44
CA ASP A 92 -13.97 6.24 0.72
C ASP A 92 -12.46 6.50 0.62
N PHE A 93 -12.05 7.74 0.33
CA PHE A 93 -10.63 8.13 0.31
C PHE A 93 -9.96 7.92 1.67
N ASN A 94 -10.56 8.41 2.76
CA ASN A 94 -10.00 8.27 4.09
C ASN A 94 -9.98 6.81 4.55
N ALA A 95 -11.02 6.04 4.23
CA ALA A 95 -11.08 4.60 4.54
C ALA A 95 -10.00 3.81 3.80
N ALA A 96 -9.73 4.14 2.53
CA ALA A 96 -8.65 3.53 1.77
C ALA A 96 -7.27 3.79 2.40
N LEU A 97 -7.01 5.01 2.86
CA LEU A 97 -5.76 5.34 3.56
C LEU A 97 -5.62 4.61 4.90
N VAL A 98 -6.70 4.49 5.67
CA VAL A 98 -6.69 3.70 6.93
C VAL A 98 -6.36 2.23 6.65
N SER A 99 -6.99 1.64 5.64
CA SER A 99 -6.75 0.24 5.25
C SER A 99 -5.30 0.01 4.79
N LEU A 100 -4.75 0.96 4.03
CA LEU A 100 -3.36 0.89 3.59
C LEU A 100 -2.38 1.06 4.76
N GLU A 101 -2.66 1.99 5.68
CA GLU A 101 -1.88 2.18 6.91
C GLU A 101 -1.84 0.89 7.76
N GLU A 102 -2.99 0.25 7.98
CA GLU A 102 -3.09 -1.02 8.71
C GLU A 102 -2.29 -2.14 8.02
N THR A 103 -2.34 -2.20 6.69
CA THR A 103 -1.59 -3.16 5.89
C THR A 103 -0.08 -2.98 6.06
N ILE A 104 0.42 -1.74 5.98
CA ILE A 104 1.85 -1.44 6.15
C ILE A 104 2.31 -1.71 7.59
N ASN A 105 1.48 -1.39 8.59
CA ASN A 105 1.78 -1.72 9.99
C ASN A 105 1.90 -3.24 10.20
N THR A 106 0.98 -4.01 9.64
CA THR A 106 1.00 -5.48 9.69
C THR A 106 2.24 -6.06 9.00
N MET A 107 2.60 -5.50 7.85
CA MET A 107 3.81 -5.89 7.12
C MET A 107 5.08 -5.59 7.93
N THR A 108 5.16 -4.41 8.53
CA THR A 108 6.29 -3.99 9.37
C THR A 108 6.47 -4.92 10.57
N PHE A 109 5.38 -5.28 11.24
CA PHE A 109 5.39 -6.25 12.33
C PHE A 109 5.87 -7.63 11.86
N SER A 110 5.40 -8.09 10.70
CA SER A 110 5.81 -9.38 10.12
C SER A 110 7.31 -9.41 9.79
N VAL A 111 7.84 -8.32 9.20
CA VAL A 111 9.28 -8.19 8.90
C VAL A 111 10.11 -8.19 10.18
N ALA A 112 9.68 -7.50 11.23
CA ALA A 112 10.36 -7.51 12.52
C ALA A 112 10.43 -8.92 13.12
N ASN A 113 9.33 -9.68 13.07
CA ASN A 113 9.29 -11.06 13.56
C ASN A 113 10.21 -11.99 12.76
N ILE A 114 10.27 -11.85 11.43
CA ILE A 114 11.21 -12.59 10.58
C ILE A 114 12.65 -12.23 10.95
N GLY A 115 12.94 -10.94 11.16
CA GLY A 115 14.25 -10.48 11.62
C GLY A 115 14.67 -11.13 12.94
N SER A 116 13.78 -11.19 13.92
CA SER A 116 14.03 -11.86 15.20
C SER A 116 14.29 -13.37 15.00
N GLY A 117 13.40 -14.06 14.27
CA GLY A 117 13.52 -15.51 14.05
C GLY A 117 14.77 -15.90 13.27
N THR A 118 15.18 -15.10 12.29
CA THR A 118 16.43 -15.34 11.55
C THR A 118 17.67 -15.15 12.43
N GLY A 119 17.64 -14.20 13.37
CA GLY A 119 18.69 -14.04 14.39
C GLY A 119 18.80 -15.26 15.31
N GLU A 120 17.67 -15.78 15.80
CA GLU A 120 17.63 -16.99 16.63
C GLU A 120 18.15 -18.23 15.90
N ILE A 121 17.78 -18.39 14.61
CA ILE A 121 18.29 -19.47 13.76
C ILE A 121 19.80 -19.36 13.59
N SER A 122 20.32 -18.15 13.30
CA SER A 122 21.76 -17.93 13.15
C SER A 122 22.54 -18.29 14.42
N ASN A 123 22.03 -17.91 15.58
CA ASN A 123 22.65 -18.25 16.87
C ASN A 123 22.64 -19.77 17.10
N SER A 124 21.48 -20.41 16.88
CA SER A 124 21.33 -21.86 17.03
C SER A 124 22.24 -22.65 16.08
N ALA A 125 22.41 -22.16 14.85
CA ALA A 125 23.31 -22.75 13.87
C ALA A 125 24.78 -22.61 14.28
N SER A 126 25.17 -21.47 14.84
CA SER A 126 26.54 -21.27 15.38
C SER A 126 26.84 -22.19 16.55
N ASP A 127 25.89 -22.34 17.48
CA ASP A 127 26.01 -23.27 18.61
C ASP A 127 26.10 -24.73 18.14
N LEU A 128 25.29 -25.12 17.15
CA LEU A 128 25.34 -26.45 16.57
C LEU A 128 26.69 -26.71 15.90
N ALA A 129 27.21 -25.77 15.10
CA ALA A 129 28.51 -25.89 14.46
C ALA A 129 29.63 -26.09 15.50
N LYS A 130 29.65 -25.28 16.57
CA LYS A 130 30.62 -25.42 17.66
C LYS A 130 30.53 -26.79 18.35
N ARG A 131 29.32 -27.29 18.57
CA ARG A 131 29.11 -28.64 19.13
C ARG A 131 29.58 -29.74 18.18
N THR A 132 29.33 -29.59 16.89
CA THR A 132 29.81 -30.52 15.86
C THR A 132 31.34 -30.55 15.80
N GLU A 133 32.01 -29.39 15.90
CA GLU A 133 33.47 -29.31 16.01
C GLU A 133 34.00 -30.03 17.26
N GLN A 134 33.39 -29.80 18.43
CA GLN A 134 33.77 -30.47 19.68
C GLN A 134 33.56 -31.99 19.61
N GLN A 135 32.47 -32.44 18.99
CA GLN A 135 32.19 -33.86 18.79
C GLN A 135 33.20 -34.51 17.83
N ALA A 136 33.57 -33.82 16.75
CA ALA A 136 34.59 -34.28 15.83
C ALA A 136 35.95 -34.43 16.53
N ALA A 137 36.36 -33.45 17.34
CA ALA A 137 37.58 -33.52 18.14
C ALA A 137 37.55 -34.69 19.15
N SER A 138 36.43 -34.90 19.84
CA SER A 138 36.27 -36.02 20.78
C SER A 138 36.37 -37.39 20.07
N LEU A 139 35.85 -37.48 18.84
CA LEU A 139 35.93 -38.69 18.02
C LEU A 139 37.36 -38.95 17.54
N GLU A 140 38.11 -37.89 17.21
CA GLU A 140 39.53 -37.97 16.86
C GLU A 140 40.38 -38.46 18.03
N GLU A 141 40.16 -37.93 19.25
CA GLU A 141 40.80 -38.42 20.47
C GLU A 141 40.46 -39.90 20.74
N THR A 142 39.20 -40.28 20.57
CA THR A 142 38.76 -41.68 20.74
C THR A 142 39.45 -42.61 19.73
N ALA A 143 39.56 -42.18 18.47
CA ALA A 143 40.26 -42.95 17.44
C ALA A 143 41.76 -43.09 17.73
N ALA A 144 42.40 -42.02 18.23
CA ALA A 144 43.80 -42.07 18.66
C ALA A 144 44.00 -43.04 19.83
N ALA A 145 43.13 -42.99 20.85
CA ALA A 145 43.18 -43.90 21.98
C ALA A 145 42.96 -45.37 21.56
N LEU A 146 42.07 -45.63 20.60
CA LEU A 146 41.86 -46.97 20.03
C LEU A 146 43.10 -47.47 19.27
N ASN A 147 43.80 -46.61 18.54
CA ASN A 147 45.05 -46.96 17.87
C ASN A 147 46.14 -47.32 18.89
N GLU A 148 46.26 -46.56 19.98
CA GLU A 148 47.23 -46.84 21.05
C GLU A 148 46.91 -48.18 21.77
N LEU A 149 45.63 -48.43 22.09
CA LEU A 149 45.19 -49.71 22.65
C LEU A 149 45.49 -50.88 21.71
N THR A 150 45.26 -50.71 20.41
CA THR A 150 45.55 -51.75 19.41
C THR A 150 47.05 -52.07 19.39
N ALA A 151 47.91 -51.05 19.37
CA ALA A 151 49.37 -51.25 19.43
C ALA A 151 49.82 -51.95 20.73
N GLN A 152 49.19 -51.63 21.86
CA GLN A 152 49.49 -52.27 23.14
C GLN A 152 49.04 -53.74 23.18
N VAL A 153 47.91 -54.07 22.57
CA VAL A 153 47.44 -55.45 22.40
C VAL A 153 48.40 -56.25 21.52
N ASP A 154 48.84 -55.69 20.37
CA ASP A 154 49.82 -56.34 19.49
C ASP A 154 51.14 -56.59 20.21
N SER A 155 51.66 -55.61 20.96
CA SER A 155 52.86 -55.77 21.77
C SER A 155 52.70 -56.85 22.85
N SER A 156 51.54 -56.91 23.50
CA SER A 156 51.24 -57.93 24.51
C SER A 156 51.19 -59.33 23.90
N ALA A 157 50.62 -59.47 22.71
CA ALA A 157 50.58 -60.74 21.97
C ALA A 157 51.98 -61.21 21.54
N GLU A 158 52.85 -60.30 21.07
CA GLU A 158 54.22 -60.62 20.70
C GLU A 158 55.08 -61.01 21.92
N ASN A 159 54.90 -60.31 23.05
CA ASN A 159 55.55 -60.68 24.31
C ASN A 159 55.11 -62.06 24.79
N ALA A 160 53.82 -62.39 24.68
CA ALA A 160 53.30 -63.72 25.02
C ALA A 160 53.88 -64.81 24.12
N ARG A 161 54.03 -64.54 22.82
CA ARG A 161 54.68 -65.45 21.86
C ARG A 161 56.14 -65.70 22.22
N THR A 162 56.90 -64.64 22.47
CA THR A 162 58.31 -64.72 22.89
C THR A 162 58.47 -65.50 24.20
N ALA A 163 57.58 -65.29 25.18
CA ALA A 163 57.58 -66.04 26.43
C ALA A 163 57.32 -67.55 26.19
N ALA A 164 56.37 -67.89 25.32
CA ALA A 164 56.09 -69.28 24.97
C ALA A 164 57.29 -69.95 24.27
N ASP A 165 57.97 -69.25 23.36
CA ASP A 165 59.16 -69.74 22.68
C ASP A 165 60.32 -70.00 23.65
N ASN A 166 60.55 -69.09 24.61
CA ASN A 166 61.56 -69.25 25.66
C ASN A 166 61.26 -70.47 26.55
N VAL A 167 59.99 -70.69 26.92
CA VAL A 167 59.59 -71.87 27.70
C VAL A 167 59.83 -73.16 26.91
N ASN A 168 59.53 -73.18 25.62
CA ASN A 168 59.80 -74.33 24.76
C ASN A 168 61.30 -74.64 24.65
N LEU A 169 62.15 -73.61 24.47
CA LEU A 169 63.61 -73.77 24.46
C LEU A 169 64.12 -74.35 25.78
N ALA A 170 63.68 -73.80 26.92
CA ALA A 170 64.05 -74.31 28.23
C ALA A 170 63.64 -75.77 28.45
N CYS A 171 62.46 -76.17 27.95
CA CYS A 171 62.00 -77.56 27.98
C CYS A 171 62.91 -78.48 27.15
N GLN A 172 63.30 -78.06 25.94
CA GLN A 172 64.22 -78.83 25.08
C GLN A 172 65.61 -78.99 25.68
N ASP A 173 66.15 -77.93 26.31
CA ASP A 173 67.46 -77.99 26.98
C ASP A 173 67.42 -78.91 28.20
N ALA A 174 66.30 -78.91 28.94
CA ALA A 174 66.08 -79.82 30.07
C ALA A 174 65.96 -81.28 29.63
N GLU A 175 65.37 -81.56 28.45
CA GLU A 175 65.31 -82.91 27.87
C GLU A 175 66.65 -83.44 27.36
N ARG A 176 67.60 -82.54 27.04
CA ARG A 176 68.94 -82.90 26.54
C ARG A 176 70.01 -83.03 27.62
N SER A 177 69.74 -82.56 28.84
CA SER A 177 70.64 -82.65 30.00
C SER A 177 70.44 -83.94 30.78
#